data_AF-A0A5N6XKN1-F1
#
_entry.id   AF-A0A5N6XKN1-F1
#
_cell.length_a   1.000
_cell.length_b   1.000
_cell.length_c   1.000
_cell.angle_alpha   90.00
_cell.angle_beta   90.00
_cell.angle_gamma   90.00
#
_symmetry.space_group_name_H-M   'P 1'
#
loop_
_entity.id
_entity.type
_entity.pdbx_description
1 polymer ?
#
loop_
_entity_poly.entity_id
_entity_poly.type
_entity_poly.pdbx_seq_one_letter_code
_entity_poly.pdbx_strand_id
1 'polypeptide(L)'
;MRLIRTKRALELQEFTENELPKYAILSHRWEKEEVTFQEMIRSDETTKSKAGYKKIERFCSRAHQDGLEYAWVDTCCVNKESSAELSETINSMFRWYERAEKCYAYLCDAKSGNVQHSAWFQRGWTLQELLAPREVYFLASDWSDMGTRTTLCSLIKEITGIDENIAYCLMGIFNVNMPLLYGEGEKAFTRLQEELMKDSDDQTLFAWDNENISEEYSSGLLARSPADFRSCSDIVPYFFSNNGTPFALTNRGILLHLPLILYNAQAGWA
;
A
#
# COMPACT_ATOMS: atom_id res chain seq x y z
N MET A 1 17.60 5.06 -2.50
CA MET A 1 17.26 3.83 -1.74
C MET A 1 18.51 2.98 -1.58
N ARG A 2 18.70 2.30 -0.43
CA ARG A 2 19.82 1.37 -0.23
C ARG A 2 19.35 -0.08 -0.27
N LEU A 3 20.12 -0.96 -0.89
CA LEU A 3 19.86 -2.39 -1.00
C LEU A 3 21.04 -3.19 -0.45
N ILE A 4 20.77 -4.36 0.10
CA ILE A 4 21.75 -5.34 0.58
C ILE A 4 22.11 -6.26 -0.59
N ARG A 5 23.39 -6.51 -0.80
CA ARG A 5 23.84 -7.58 -1.72
C ARG A 5 23.55 -8.94 -1.11
N THR A 6 22.89 -9.82 -1.87
CA THR A 6 22.49 -11.14 -1.35
C THR A 6 23.63 -12.15 -1.32
N LYS A 7 24.74 -11.89 -2.03
CA LYS A 7 25.89 -12.79 -2.14
C LYS A 7 26.98 -12.50 -1.11
N ARG A 8 27.34 -13.53 -0.33
CA ARG A 8 28.49 -13.63 0.60
C ARG A 8 28.50 -12.66 1.79
N ALA A 9 28.57 -11.35 1.56
CA ALA A 9 28.65 -10.34 2.61
C ALA A 9 27.46 -9.38 2.49
N LEU A 10 26.79 -9.11 3.61
CA LEU A 10 25.63 -8.22 3.69
C LEU A 10 26.06 -6.74 3.56
N GLU A 11 26.55 -6.37 2.39
CA GLU A 11 27.00 -5.02 2.08
C GLU A 11 25.83 -4.18 1.56
N LEU A 12 25.69 -2.96 2.10
CA LEU A 12 24.74 -1.98 1.63
C LEU A 12 25.29 -1.24 0.40
N GLN A 13 24.48 -1.14 -0.64
CA GLN A 13 24.75 -0.36 -1.84
C GLN A 13 23.62 0.64 -2.08
N GLU A 14 23.98 1.87 -2.41
CA GLU A 14 23.02 2.94 -2.68
C GLU A 14 22.65 3.01 -4.16
N PHE A 15 21.37 3.28 -4.44
CA PHE A 15 20.78 3.39 -5.76
C PHE A 15 19.84 4.59 -5.84
N THR A 16 19.83 5.24 -7.01
CA THR A 16 18.86 6.27 -7.37
C THR A 16 17.55 5.62 -7.84
N GLU A 17 16.41 6.32 -7.78
CA GLU A 17 15.10 5.75 -8.17
C GLU A 17 15.04 5.28 -9.65
N ASN A 18 15.89 5.85 -10.51
CA ASN A 18 15.95 5.54 -11.94
C ASN A 18 16.84 4.34 -12.26
N GLU A 19 17.67 3.90 -11.33
CA GLU A 19 18.69 2.85 -11.51
C GLU A 19 18.47 1.68 -10.56
N LEU A 20 17.25 1.52 -10.04
CA LEU A 20 16.92 0.43 -9.12
C LEU A 20 17.01 -0.92 -9.84
N PRO A 21 17.87 -1.85 -9.37
CA PRO A 21 17.92 -3.20 -9.90
C PRO A 21 16.67 -3.98 -9.46
N LYS A 22 16.49 -5.21 -9.96
CA LYS A 22 15.51 -6.13 -9.37
C LYS A 22 15.94 -6.52 -7.96
N TYR A 23 15.01 -6.49 -7.00
CA TYR A 23 15.28 -6.81 -5.60
C TYR A 23 14.13 -7.56 -4.93
N ALA A 24 14.49 -8.28 -3.88
CA ALA A 24 13.55 -8.83 -2.90
C ALA A 24 13.29 -7.82 -1.79
N ILE A 25 12.08 -7.82 -1.22
CA ILE A 25 11.74 -7.00 -0.05
C ILE A 25 11.28 -7.88 1.11
N LEU A 26 11.76 -7.59 2.32
CA LEU A 26 11.34 -8.31 3.53
C LEU A 26 10.20 -7.56 4.21
N SER A 27 9.07 -8.25 4.33
CA SER A 27 7.98 -7.87 5.21
C SER A 27 8.10 -8.70 6.48
N HIS A 28 8.20 -8.06 7.64
CA HIS A 28 8.29 -8.79 8.90
C HIS A 28 7.72 -8.00 10.07
N ARG A 29 7.64 -8.68 11.22
CA ARG A 29 7.56 -8.00 12.49
C ARG A 29 8.95 -7.79 13.08
N TRP A 30 9.15 -6.61 13.67
CA TRP A 30 10.36 -6.36 14.44
C TRP A 30 10.32 -7.21 15.70
N GLU A 31 11.41 -7.92 15.93
CA GLU A 31 11.65 -8.73 17.11
C GLU A 31 12.69 -8.06 18.00
N LYS A 32 13.19 -8.79 19.00
CA LYS A 32 14.33 -8.33 19.77
C LYS A 32 15.59 -8.47 18.92
N GLU A 33 16.55 -7.57 19.18
CA GLU A 33 17.88 -7.61 18.52
C GLU A 33 17.83 -7.43 16.99
N GLU A 34 16.93 -6.59 16.48
CA GLU A 34 17.02 -6.10 15.10
C GLU A 34 18.36 -5.39 14.87
N VAL A 35 18.85 -5.49 13.63
CA VAL A 35 20.06 -4.79 13.18
C VAL A 35 19.63 -3.44 12.63
N THR A 36 20.18 -2.37 13.19
CA THR A 36 19.97 -1.01 12.68
C THR A 36 20.90 -0.70 11.50
N PHE A 37 20.62 0.37 10.76
CA PHE A 37 21.52 0.86 9.72
C PHE A 37 22.95 1.10 10.22
N GLN A 38 23.11 1.75 11.37
CA GLN A 38 24.44 2.03 11.95
C GLN A 38 25.21 0.76 12.28
N GLU A 39 24.53 -0.26 12.79
CA GLU A 39 25.13 -1.55 13.13
C GLU A 39 25.52 -2.34 11.87
N MET A 40 24.69 -2.28 10.82
CA MET A 40 25.00 -2.89 9.53
C MET A 40 26.26 -2.26 8.91
N ILE A 41 26.41 -0.94 8.99
CA ILE A 41 27.60 -0.22 8.49
C ILE A 41 28.85 -0.57 9.30
N ARG A 42 28.74 -0.66 10.64
CA ARG A 42 29.88 -1.02 11.52
C ARG A 42 30.33 -2.46 11.31
N SER A 43 29.39 -3.36 11.04
CA SER A 43 29.64 -4.78 10.78
C SER A 43 30.52 -5.47 11.85
N ASP A 44 30.32 -5.12 13.12
CA ASP A 44 31.07 -5.70 14.24
C ASP A 44 30.58 -7.11 14.63
N GLU A 45 31.41 -7.84 15.38
CA GLU A 45 31.12 -9.24 15.75
C GLU A 45 29.89 -9.34 16.66
N THR A 46 29.64 -8.31 17.47
CA THR A 46 28.42 -8.19 18.28
C THR A 46 27.17 -8.13 17.41
N THR A 47 27.19 -7.36 16.32
CA THR A 47 26.07 -7.27 15.36
C THR A 47 25.82 -8.62 14.69
N LYS A 48 26.88 -9.30 14.24
CA LYS A 48 26.76 -10.63 13.59
C LYS A 48 26.15 -11.70 14.51
N SER A 49 26.32 -11.55 15.82
CA SER A 49 25.76 -12.48 16.79
C SER A 49 24.25 -12.34 17.02
N LYS A 50 23.66 -11.17 16.67
CA LYS A 50 22.25 -10.85 16.91
C LYS A 50 21.30 -11.77 16.15
N ALA A 51 20.14 -12.06 16.73
CA ALA A 51 19.06 -12.78 16.05
C ALA A 51 18.61 -12.08 14.76
N GLY A 52 18.50 -10.74 14.77
CA GLY A 52 18.14 -9.95 13.59
C GLY A 52 19.14 -10.08 12.44
N TYR A 53 20.43 -10.24 12.72
CA TYR A 53 21.44 -10.42 11.68
C TYR A 53 21.26 -11.76 10.97
N LYS A 54 21.09 -12.84 11.73
CA LYS A 54 20.81 -14.18 11.19
C LYS A 54 19.52 -14.21 10.36
N LYS A 55 18.51 -13.45 10.77
CA LYS A 55 17.27 -13.27 10.00
C LYS A 55 17.54 -12.62 8.64
N ILE A 56 18.36 -11.57 8.60
CA ILE A 56 18.76 -10.90 7.34
C ILE A 56 19.61 -11.82 6.46
N GLU A 57 20.54 -12.60 7.04
CA GLU A 57 21.31 -13.60 6.28
C GLU A 57 20.41 -14.65 5.62
N ARG A 58 19.44 -15.18 6.36
CA ARG A 58 18.48 -16.16 5.84
C ARG A 58 17.59 -15.55 4.76
N PHE A 59 17.13 -14.32 4.95
CA PHE A 59 16.41 -13.55 3.94
C PHE A 59 17.22 -13.39 2.65
N CYS A 60 18.46 -12.93 2.75
CA CYS A 60 19.35 -12.74 1.62
C CYS A 60 19.66 -14.06 0.91
N SER A 61 19.88 -15.14 1.67
CA SER A 61 20.07 -16.48 1.10
C SER A 61 18.85 -16.93 0.32
N ARG A 62 17.63 -16.70 0.84
CA ARG A 62 16.40 -17.03 0.13
C ARG A 62 16.23 -16.20 -1.14
N ALA A 63 16.43 -14.89 -1.07
CA ALA A 63 16.38 -14.00 -2.24
C ALA A 63 17.39 -14.43 -3.32
N HIS A 64 18.60 -14.83 -2.92
CA HIS A 64 19.63 -15.31 -3.83
C HIS A 64 19.24 -16.62 -4.53
N GLN A 65 18.68 -17.58 -3.80
CA GLN A 65 18.18 -18.85 -4.37
C GLN A 65 17.10 -18.61 -5.40
N ASP A 66 16.29 -17.58 -5.20
CA ASP A 66 15.25 -17.13 -6.11
C ASP A 66 15.76 -16.24 -7.26
N GLY A 67 17.09 -16.06 -7.39
CA GLY A 67 17.73 -15.34 -8.49
C GLY A 67 17.86 -13.83 -8.31
N LEU A 68 17.64 -13.30 -7.10
CA LEU A 68 17.71 -11.87 -6.81
C LEU A 68 19.05 -11.51 -6.15
N GLU A 69 19.80 -10.60 -6.77
CA GLU A 69 21.11 -10.16 -6.27
C GLU A 69 21.02 -9.11 -5.17
N TYR A 70 19.86 -8.47 -5.04
CA TYR A 70 19.62 -7.38 -4.12
C TYR A 70 18.39 -7.64 -3.25
N ALA A 71 18.46 -7.17 -2.01
CA ALA A 71 17.40 -7.34 -1.03
C ALA A 71 17.24 -6.07 -0.19
N TRP A 72 16.03 -5.80 0.27
CA TRP A 72 15.72 -4.63 1.10
C TRP A 72 15.07 -5.04 2.42
N VAL A 73 15.53 -4.41 3.50
CA VAL A 73 15.02 -4.60 4.87
C VAL A 73 14.96 -3.24 5.56
N ASP A 74 13.78 -2.85 6.05
CA ASP A 74 13.52 -1.53 6.65
C ASP A 74 14.37 -1.24 7.90
N THR A 75 14.79 -2.27 8.64
CA THR A 75 15.58 -2.13 9.86
C THR A 75 17.00 -1.62 9.62
N CYS A 76 17.63 -2.08 8.54
CA CYS A 76 19.03 -1.80 8.25
C CYS A 76 19.28 -1.07 6.93
N CYS A 77 18.30 -0.97 6.02
CA CYS A 77 18.43 -0.22 4.77
C CYS A 77 18.05 1.25 4.91
N VAL A 78 17.40 1.64 6.02
CA VAL A 78 16.93 3.01 6.30
C VAL A 78 17.66 3.57 7.51
N ASN A 79 18.24 4.76 7.36
CA ASN A 79 18.83 5.49 8.47
C ASN A 79 17.73 6.23 9.24
N LYS A 80 17.22 5.59 10.28
CA LYS A 80 16.15 6.13 11.14
C LYS A 80 16.59 7.32 12.00
N GLU A 81 17.89 7.62 12.08
CA GLU A 81 18.41 8.80 12.79
C GLU A 81 18.32 10.06 11.92
N SER A 82 18.16 9.91 10.60
CA SER A 82 17.92 11.01 9.67
C SER A 82 16.41 11.23 9.53
N SER A 83 15.89 12.30 10.12
CA SER A 83 14.47 12.65 10.01
C SER A 83 14.03 12.87 8.56
N ALA A 84 14.89 13.47 7.74
CA ALA A 84 14.63 13.67 6.31
C ALA A 84 14.46 12.33 5.57
N GLU A 85 15.36 11.37 5.81
CA GLU A 85 15.30 10.06 5.18
C GLU A 85 14.12 9.23 5.70
N LEU A 86 13.80 9.34 6.99
CA LEU A 86 12.64 8.67 7.57
C LEU A 86 11.34 9.16 6.93
N SER A 87 11.18 10.47 6.73
CA SER A 87 10.02 11.04 6.03
C SER A 87 9.96 10.61 4.56
N GLU A 88 11.08 10.66 3.84
CA GLU A 88 11.17 10.20 2.45
C GLU A 88 10.82 8.71 2.32
N THR A 89 11.30 7.90 3.27
CA THR A 89 11.02 6.47 3.38
C THR A 89 9.54 6.21 3.59
N ILE A 90 8.89 6.92 4.51
CA ILE A 90 7.44 6.78 4.76
C ILE A 90 6.65 7.08 3.47
N ASN A 91 7.03 8.15 2.76
CA ASN A 91 6.35 8.56 1.53
C ASN A 91 6.66 7.63 0.33
N SER A 92 7.73 6.86 0.38
CA SER A 92 8.17 5.99 -0.72
C SER A 92 7.95 4.49 -0.46
N MET A 93 7.56 4.12 0.76
CA MET A 93 7.43 2.73 1.20
C MET A 93 6.53 1.91 0.27
N PHE A 94 5.34 2.43 -0.04
CA PHE A 94 4.39 1.75 -0.93
C PHE A 94 5.03 1.46 -2.30
N ARG A 95 5.67 2.46 -2.91
CA ARG A 95 6.36 2.33 -4.20
C ARG A 95 7.52 1.32 -4.15
N TRP A 96 8.22 1.21 -3.01
CA TRP A 96 9.27 0.22 -2.84
C TRP A 96 8.70 -1.21 -2.74
N TYR A 97 7.61 -1.40 -2.01
CA TYR A 97 6.92 -2.69 -2.01
C TYR A 97 6.34 -3.05 -3.38
N GLU A 98 5.74 -2.09 -4.09
CA GLU A 98 5.19 -2.27 -5.44
C GLU A 98 6.25 -2.68 -6.47
N ARG A 99 7.42 -2.03 -6.43
CA ARG A 99 8.52 -2.28 -7.37
C ARG A 99 9.37 -3.51 -7.03
N ALA A 100 9.23 -4.08 -5.84
CA ALA A 100 9.95 -5.30 -5.49
C ALA A 100 9.52 -6.46 -6.39
N GLU A 101 10.47 -7.26 -6.86
CA GLU A 101 10.16 -8.44 -7.69
C GLU A 101 9.44 -9.49 -6.83
N LYS A 102 9.88 -9.66 -5.58
CA LYS A 102 9.30 -10.59 -4.60
C LYS A 102 9.25 -9.95 -3.22
N CYS A 103 8.09 -10.02 -2.58
CA CYS A 103 7.93 -9.71 -1.15
C CYS A 103 7.88 -11.01 -0.35
N TYR A 104 8.71 -11.13 0.67
CA TYR A 104 8.69 -12.26 1.59
C TYR A 104 8.11 -11.79 2.93
N ALA A 105 6.90 -12.26 3.25
CA ALA A 105 6.24 -12.04 4.53
C ALA A 105 6.71 -13.11 5.53
N TYR A 106 7.68 -12.75 6.37
CA TYR A 106 8.24 -13.62 7.39
C TYR A 106 7.38 -13.57 8.67
N LEU A 107 6.77 -14.71 8.98
CA LEU A 107 5.88 -14.89 10.13
C LEU A 107 6.65 -15.56 11.27
N CYS A 108 7.29 -14.76 12.13
CA CYS A 108 8.14 -15.28 13.22
C CYS A 108 7.37 -16.10 14.28
N ASP A 109 6.06 -15.90 14.37
CA ASP A 109 5.16 -16.58 15.30
C ASP A 109 4.39 -17.75 14.67
N ALA A 110 4.54 -17.97 13.36
CA ALA A 110 3.92 -19.08 12.66
C ALA A 110 4.89 -20.25 12.49
N LYS A 111 4.36 -21.46 12.73
CA LYS A 111 4.98 -22.72 12.31
C LYS A 111 4.25 -23.23 11.06
N SER A 112 4.93 -24.05 10.27
CA SER A 112 4.41 -24.60 9.01
C SER A 112 2.95 -25.03 9.15
N GLY A 113 2.06 -24.40 8.35
CA GLY A 113 0.62 -24.69 8.30
C GLY A 113 -0.30 -23.81 9.16
N ASN A 114 0.20 -22.90 10.02
CA ASN A 114 -0.64 -22.05 10.85
C ASN A 114 -0.40 -20.55 10.62
N VAL A 115 -0.87 -20.06 9.47
CA VAL A 115 -0.81 -18.64 9.07
C VAL A 115 -1.90 -17.80 9.76
N GLN A 116 -3.04 -18.43 10.09
CA GLN A 116 -4.28 -17.76 10.51
C GLN A 116 -4.15 -16.92 11.79
N HIS A 117 -3.29 -17.35 12.71
CA HIS A 117 -3.13 -16.69 14.01
C HIS A 117 -1.87 -15.82 14.09
N SER A 118 -1.17 -15.61 12.98
CA SER A 118 0.02 -14.76 13.00
C SER A 118 -0.35 -13.31 13.30
N ALA A 119 0.36 -12.72 14.26
CA ALA A 119 0.26 -11.32 14.63
C ALA A 119 0.73 -10.39 13.51
N TRP A 120 1.27 -10.91 12.40
CA TRP A 120 1.55 -10.15 11.18
C TRP A 120 0.27 -9.56 10.57
N PHE A 121 -0.85 -10.31 10.55
CA PHE A 121 -2.13 -9.81 10.00
C PHE A 121 -2.81 -8.75 10.87
N GLN A 122 -2.30 -8.50 12.09
CA GLN A 122 -2.90 -7.57 13.04
C GLN A 122 -2.22 -6.18 13.04
N ARG A 123 -1.20 -5.96 12.18
CA ARG A 123 -0.37 -4.74 12.18
C ARG A 123 -0.68 -3.85 10.98
N GLY A 124 -1.27 -2.66 11.16
CA GLY A 124 -1.65 -1.72 10.08
C GLY A 124 -0.72 -1.64 8.85
N TRP A 125 0.60 -1.58 9.05
CA TRP A 125 1.58 -1.52 7.96
C TRP A 125 1.64 -2.76 7.07
N THR A 126 1.38 -3.96 7.59
CA THR A 126 1.46 -5.20 6.80
C THR A 126 0.45 -5.25 5.68
N LEU A 127 -0.58 -4.40 5.71
CA LEU A 127 -1.52 -4.28 4.62
C LEU A 127 -0.88 -3.70 3.35
N GLN A 128 0.02 -2.72 3.51
CA GLN A 128 0.79 -2.19 2.37
C GLN A 128 1.72 -3.27 1.84
N GLU A 129 2.34 -4.00 2.75
CA GLU A 129 3.28 -5.09 2.48
C GLU A 129 2.58 -6.29 1.80
N LEU A 130 1.27 -6.45 1.99
CA LEU A 130 0.41 -7.45 1.35
C LEU A 130 -0.09 -7.03 -0.03
N LEU A 131 -0.48 -5.76 -0.17
CA LEU A 131 -1.21 -5.27 -1.34
C LEU A 131 -0.29 -4.68 -2.42
N ALA A 132 0.72 -3.91 -2.01
CA ALA A 132 1.57 -3.21 -2.97
C ALA A 132 2.40 -4.17 -3.83
N PRO A 133 3.06 -5.22 -3.29
CA PRO A 133 3.86 -6.11 -4.12
C PRO A 133 3.03 -6.93 -5.10
N ARG A 134 3.63 -7.20 -6.27
CA ARG A 134 3.04 -8.10 -7.27
C ARG A 134 2.97 -9.54 -6.77
N GLU A 135 4.05 -10.00 -6.15
CA GLU A 135 4.16 -11.34 -5.57
C GLU A 135 4.50 -11.26 -4.08
N VAL A 136 3.70 -11.94 -3.25
CA VAL A 136 3.94 -12.07 -1.81
C VAL A 136 4.02 -13.56 -1.46
N TYR A 137 5.13 -13.95 -0.83
CA TYR A 137 5.44 -15.29 -0.35
C TYR A 137 5.43 -15.30 1.18
N PHE A 138 4.65 -16.18 1.79
CA PHE A 138 4.58 -16.32 3.24
C PHE A 138 5.57 -17.38 3.70
N LEU A 139 6.45 -16.99 4.61
CA LEU A 139 7.49 -17.84 5.18
C LEU A 139 7.27 -18.05 6.68
N ALA A 140 7.36 -19.30 7.14
CA ALA A 140 7.28 -19.62 8.56
C ALA A 140 8.56 -19.19 9.29
N SER A 141 8.53 -19.28 10.62
CA SER A 141 9.69 -19.03 11.50
C SER A 141 10.93 -19.87 11.19
N ASP A 142 10.78 -21.03 10.56
CA ASP A 142 11.87 -21.90 10.08
C ASP A 142 12.27 -21.66 8.62
N TRP A 143 11.74 -20.59 7.99
CA TRP A 143 11.92 -20.24 6.59
C TRP A 143 11.29 -21.20 5.57
N SER A 144 10.42 -22.12 6.03
CA SER A 144 9.62 -22.95 5.13
C SER A 144 8.52 -22.15 4.42
N ASP A 145 8.23 -22.52 3.18
CA ASP A 145 7.14 -21.94 2.40
C ASP A 145 5.77 -22.36 2.95
N MET A 146 4.92 -21.37 3.23
CA MET A 146 3.53 -21.60 3.65
C MET A 146 2.53 -21.34 2.53
N GLY A 147 2.96 -20.66 1.46
CA GLY A 147 2.14 -20.32 0.31
C GLY A 147 2.41 -18.90 -0.19
N THR A 148 1.64 -18.49 -1.18
CA THR A 148 1.64 -17.14 -1.74
C THR A 148 0.33 -16.43 -1.42
N ARG A 149 0.26 -15.10 -1.66
CA ARG A 149 -1.02 -14.36 -1.61
C ARG A 149 -2.10 -15.02 -2.46
N THR A 150 -1.75 -15.51 -3.65
CA THR A 150 -2.70 -16.18 -4.56
C THR A 150 -3.21 -17.49 -3.96
N THR A 151 -2.32 -18.35 -3.44
CA THR A 151 -2.75 -19.65 -2.89
C THR A 151 -3.49 -19.52 -1.56
N LEU A 152 -3.22 -18.45 -0.79
CA LEU A 152 -3.84 -18.19 0.50
C LEU A 152 -4.97 -17.16 0.44
N CYS A 153 -5.43 -16.78 -0.76
CA CYS A 153 -6.39 -15.69 -0.94
C CYS A 153 -7.66 -15.86 -0.09
N SER A 154 -8.28 -17.04 -0.09
CA SER A 154 -9.47 -17.30 0.73
C SER A 154 -9.20 -17.16 2.24
N LEU A 155 -8.06 -17.63 2.71
CA LEU A 155 -7.66 -17.52 4.11
C LEU A 155 -7.34 -16.07 4.49
N ILE A 156 -6.64 -15.34 3.63
CA ILE A 156 -6.34 -13.92 3.82
C ILE A 156 -7.64 -13.12 3.90
N LYS A 157 -8.59 -13.38 3.00
CA LYS A 157 -9.92 -12.77 3.03
C LYS A 157 -10.65 -13.03 4.35
N GLU A 158 -10.61 -14.27 4.85
CA GLU A 158 -11.20 -14.64 6.14
C GLU A 158 -10.55 -13.90 7.32
N ILE A 159 -9.22 -13.86 7.37
CA ILE A 159 -8.47 -13.22 8.47
C ILE A 159 -8.66 -11.70 8.48
N THR A 160 -8.55 -11.09 7.31
CA THR A 160 -8.48 -9.62 7.19
C THR A 160 -9.84 -8.98 7.01
N GLY A 161 -10.86 -9.75 6.60
CA GLY A 161 -12.16 -9.24 6.16
C GLY A 161 -12.07 -8.40 4.87
N ILE A 162 -10.92 -8.42 4.20
CA ILE A 162 -10.67 -7.70 2.96
C ILE A 162 -11.10 -8.62 1.81
N ASP A 163 -12.30 -8.40 1.28
CA ASP A 163 -12.53 -8.68 -0.14
C ASP A 163 -11.49 -7.88 -0.91
N GLU A 164 -10.76 -8.45 -1.89
CA GLU A 164 -9.67 -7.76 -2.61
C GLU A 164 -10.03 -6.29 -2.89
N ASN A 165 -9.61 -5.39 -1.99
CA ASN A 165 -10.35 -4.14 -1.82
C ASN A 165 -9.94 -3.26 -2.99
N ILE A 166 -10.89 -3.07 -3.92
CA ILE A 166 -10.71 -2.35 -5.18
C ILE A 166 -10.13 -0.95 -4.91
N ALA A 167 -10.48 -0.32 -3.79
CA ALA A 167 -9.91 0.97 -3.36
C ALA A 167 -8.36 0.98 -3.35
N TYR A 168 -7.72 -0.11 -2.93
CA TYR A 168 -6.26 -0.15 -2.87
C TYR A 168 -5.63 -0.41 -4.24
N CYS A 169 -6.30 -1.17 -5.12
CA CYS A 169 -5.91 -1.24 -6.54
C CYS A 169 -6.02 0.13 -7.21
N LEU A 170 -7.03 0.92 -6.85
CA LEU A 170 -7.26 2.26 -7.38
C LEU A 170 -6.23 3.29 -6.89
N MET A 171 -5.62 3.13 -5.70
CA MET A 171 -4.52 4.02 -5.26
C MET A 171 -3.37 4.05 -6.26
N GLY A 172 -2.99 2.89 -6.82
CA GLY A 172 -1.94 2.81 -7.84
C GLY A 172 -2.36 3.46 -9.15
N ILE A 173 -3.62 3.29 -9.57
CA ILE A 173 -4.16 3.90 -10.79
C ILE A 173 -4.19 5.43 -10.67
N PHE A 174 -4.62 5.95 -9.53
CA PHE A 174 -4.73 7.38 -9.29
C PHE A 174 -3.47 8.01 -8.70
N ASN A 175 -2.40 7.22 -8.49
CA ASN A 175 -1.14 7.66 -7.91
C ASN A 175 -1.33 8.41 -6.56
N VAL A 176 -2.22 7.88 -5.72
CA VAL A 176 -2.54 8.42 -4.38
C VAL A 176 -1.77 7.63 -3.31
N ASN A 177 -1.25 8.34 -2.31
CA ASN A 177 -0.60 7.72 -1.15
C ASN A 177 -1.39 8.05 0.13
N MET A 178 -1.88 7.01 0.81
CA MET A 178 -2.61 7.16 2.07
C MET A 178 -2.35 6.00 3.04
N PRO A 179 -2.39 6.23 4.37
CA PRO A 179 -2.17 5.16 5.35
C PRO A 179 -3.22 4.06 5.24
N LEU A 180 -2.81 2.79 5.16
CA LEU A 180 -3.75 1.67 5.10
C LEU A 180 -4.14 1.22 6.51
N LEU A 181 -5.45 1.00 6.76
CA LEU A 181 -5.94 0.50 8.05
C LEU A 181 -6.75 -0.80 7.84
N TYR A 182 -6.55 -1.78 8.73
CA TYR A 182 -7.28 -3.04 8.69
C TYR A 182 -8.74 -2.89 9.16
N GLY A 183 -9.64 -3.65 8.55
CA GLY A 183 -11.05 -3.70 8.96
C GLY A 183 -11.86 -2.45 8.61
N GLU A 184 -11.34 -1.58 7.74
CA GLU A 184 -12.07 -0.37 7.30
C GLU A 184 -13.29 -0.69 6.45
N GLY A 185 -13.29 -1.83 5.74
CA GLY A 185 -14.34 -2.19 4.78
C GLY A 185 -14.52 -1.08 3.75
N GLU A 186 -15.77 -0.65 3.55
CA GLU A 186 -16.16 0.42 2.60
C GLU A 186 -15.49 1.78 2.92
N LYS A 187 -15.07 2.02 4.17
CA LYS A 187 -14.42 3.29 4.56
C LYS A 187 -13.09 3.52 3.83
N ALA A 188 -12.41 2.46 3.38
CA ALA A 188 -11.18 2.58 2.62
C ALA A 188 -11.42 3.32 1.28
N PHE A 189 -12.54 3.04 0.62
CA PHE A 189 -12.91 3.72 -0.63
C PHE A 189 -13.36 5.16 -0.40
N THR A 190 -14.02 5.45 0.72
CA THR A 190 -14.34 6.83 1.13
C THR A 190 -13.06 7.64 1.31
N ARG A 191 -12.07 7.12 2.03
CA ARG A 191 -10.79 7.81 2.24
C ARG A 191 -9.99 7.98 0.95
N LEU A 192 -10.04 7.01 0.03
CA LEU A 192 -9.45 7.19 -1.29
C LEU A 192 -10.06 8.40 -2.01
N GLN A 193 -11.39 8.52 -2.02
CA GLN A 193 -12.07 9.68 -2.59
C GLN A 193 -11.64 10.99 -1.89
N GLU A 194 -11.54 11.00 -0.56
CA GLU A 194 -11.06 12.17 0.19
C GLU A 194 -9.62 12.59 -0.20
N GLU A 195 -8.75 11.64 -0.50
CA GLU A 195 -7.38 11.94 -0.95
C GLU A 195 -7.36 12.44 -2.40
N LEU A 196 -8.17 11.85 -3.30
CA LEU A 196 -8.34 12.36 -4.66
C LEU A 196 -8.81 13.82 -4.66
N MET A 197 -9.71 14.18 -3.75
CA MET A 197 -10.26 15.53 -3.60
C MET A 197 -9.23 16.58 -3.18
N LYS A 198 -8.05 16.21 -2.69
CA LYS A 198 -7.02 17.18 -2.30
C LYS A 198 -6.32 17.79 -3.50
N ASP A 199 -6.14 16.99 -4.56
CA ASP A 199 -5.32 17.33 -5.72
C ASP A 199 -6.12 17.29 -7.04
N SER A 200 -7.44 17.03 -6.98
CA SER A 200 -8.35 17.01 -8.14
C SER A 200 -9.56 17.91 -7.93
N ASP A 201 -9.90 18.70 -8.95
CA ASP A 201 -11.14 19.47 -9.05
C ASP A 201 -12.22 18.77 -9.90
N ASP A 202 -12.02 17.48 -10.20
CA ASP A 202 -12.94 16.69 -11.01
C ASP A 202 -14.25 16.40 -10.26
N GLN A 203 -15.34 16.97 -10.75
CA GLN A 203 -16.67 16.84 -10.17
C GLN A 203 -17.33 15.48 -10.47
N THR A 204 -16.77 14.68 -11.40
CA THR A 204 -17.29 13.33 -11.70
C THR A 204 -17.20 12.41 -10.49
N LEU A 205 -16.37 12.74 -9.49
CA LEU A 205 -16.29 12.05 -8.21
C LEU A 205 -17.64 11.98 -7.45
N PHE A 206 -18.52 12.97 -7.64
CA PHE A 206 -19.84 13.01 -7.00
C PHE A 206 -20.94 12.39 -7.87
N ALA A 207 -20.60 11.95 -9.08
CA ALA A 207 -21.54 11.47 -10.07
C ALA A 207 -21.57 9.93 -10.04
N TRP A 208 -22.13 9.38 -8.97
CA TRP A 208 -22.35 7.95 -8.76
C TRP A 208 -23.82 7.70 -8.45
N ASP A 209 -24.26 6.45 -8.61
CA ASP A 209 -25.62 6.04 -8.31
C ASP A 209 -25.61 4.74 -7.50
N ASN A 210 -26.54 4.63 -6.55
CA ASN A 210 -26.74 3.43 -5.77
C ASN A 210 -28.18 2.96 -5.93
N GLU A 211 -28.38 1.98 -6.82
CA GLU A 211 -29.69 1.42 -7.14
C GLU A 211 -30.37 0.72 -5.94
N ASN A 212 -29.65 0.48 -4.83
CA ASN A 212 -30.12 -0.27 -3.66
C ASN A 212 -30.46 0.62 -2.44
N ILE A 213 -30.72 1.91 -2.63
CA ILE A 213 -31.15 2.79 -1.52
C ILE A 213 -32.54 2.36 -1.04
N SER A 214 -32.60 1.60 0.06
CA SER A 214 -33.83 1.49 0.85
C SER A 214 -33.99 2.75 1.69
N GLU A 215 -35.22 3.16 1.99
CA GLU A 215 -35.54 4.34 2.82
C GLU A 215 -34.87 4.30 4.22
N GLU A 216 -34.37 3.15 4.66
CA GLU A 216 -33.67 2.96 5.94
C GLU A 216 -32.14 3.24 5.87
N TYR A 217 -31.53 3.36 4.69
CA TYR A 217 -30.10 3.61 4.54
C TYR A 217 -29.83 4.88 3.72
N SER A 218 -29.79 6.03 4.39
CA SER A 218 -29.27 7.25 3.80
C SER A 218 -27.81 7.05 3.36
N SER A 219 -27.54 7.22 2.07
CA SER A 219 -26.18 7.24 1.56
C SER A 219 -25.51 8.57 1.91
N GLY A 220 -24.19 8.55 2.07
CA GLY A 220 -23.39 9.76 2.23
C GLY A 220 -23.18 10.46 0.88
N LEU A 221 -22.31 11.46 0.90
CA LEU A 221 -21.90 12.22 -0.28
C LEU A 221 -20.92 11.48 -1.20
N LEU A 222 -20.12 10.59 -0.60
CA LEU A 222 -19.12 9.79 -1.29
C LEU A 222 -19.66 8.38 -1.50
N ALA A 223 -19.27 7.77 -2.61
CA ALA A 223 -19.61 6.40 -2.95
C ALA A 223 -19.04 5.43 -1.91
N ARG A 224 -19.71 4.29 -1.71
CA ARG A 224 -19.27 3.24 -0.77
C ARG A 224 -18.37 2.22 -1.46
N SER A 225 -18.53 2.06 -2.77
CA SER A 225 -17.75 1.13 -3.58
C SER A 225 -17.59 1.65 -5.01
N PRO A 226 -16.52 1.27 -5.73
CA PRO A 226 -16.40 1.51 -7.17
C PRO A 226 -17.60 0.98 -7.99
N ALA A 227 -18.32 -0.02 -7.47
CA ALA A 227 -19.53 -0.53 -8.10
C ALA A 227 -20.64 0.52 -8.23
N ASP A 228 -20.66 1.56 -7.38
CA ASP A 228 -21.61 2.67 -7.45
C ASP A 228 -21.39 3.55 -8.71
N PHE A 229 -20.25 3.40 -9.40
CA PHE A 229 -19.95 4.08 -10.66
C PHE A 229 -20.25 3.24 -11.91
N ARG A 230 -20.83 2.04 -11.76
CA ARG A 230 -21.01 1.09 -12.89
C ARG A 230 -21.82 1.64 -14.06
N SER A 231 -22.70 2.61 -13.80
CA SER A 231 -23.59 3.23 -14.80
C SER A 231 -23.12 4.63 -15.22
N CYS A 232 -21.91 5.03 -14.83
CA CYS A 232 -21.39 6.38 -14.98
C CYS A 232 -20.40 6.53 -16.15
N SER A 233 -20.38 5.58 -17.10
CA SER A 233 -19.41 5.57 -18.21
C SER A 233 -19.48 6.79 -19.12
N ASP A 234 -20.67 7.39 -19.23
CA ASP A 234 -20.95 8.50 -20.14
C ASP A 234 -20.79 9.87 -19.45
N ILE A 235 -20.36 9.87 -18.18
CA ILE A 235 -20.11 11.08 -17.40
C ILE A 235 -18.69 11.55 -17.68
N VAL A 236 -18.57 12.80 -18.14
CA VAL A 236 -17.28 13.43 -18.45
C VAL A 236 -17.05 14.65 -17.56
N PRO A 237 -15.79 14.94 -17.18
CA PRO A 237 -15.48 16.14 -16.42
C PRO A 237 -15.86 17.39 -17.20
N TYR A 238 -16.49 18.35 -16.53
CA TYR A 238 -16.80 19.65 -17.10
C TYR A 238 -15.74 20.67 -16.67
N PHE A 239 -14.82 20.99 -17.59
CA PHE A 239 -13.76 21.96 -17.33
C PHE A 239 -14.28 23.39 -17.52
N PHE A 240 -14.48 24.11 -16.40
CA PHE A 240 -14.80 25.53 -16.45
C PHE A 240 -13.66 26.32 -17.11
N SER A 241 -14.01 27.42 -17.79
CA SER A 241 -13.04 28.40 -18.26
C SER A 241 -12.37 29.12 -17.08
N ASN A 242 -11.23 28.62 -16.58
CA ASN A 242 -10.20 29.20 -15.67
C ASN A 242 -10.57 30.13 -14.48
N ASN A 243 -11.83 30.50 -14.26
CA ASN A 243 -12.31 31.49 -13.29
C ASN A 243 -13.23 30.87 -12.23
N GLY A 244 -13.51 29.56 -12.31
CA GLY A 244 -14.22 28.84 -11.26
C GLY A 244 -13.31 28.58 -10.07
N THR A 245 -13.84 28.69 -8.84
CA THR A 245 -13.11 28.19 -7.67
C THR A 245 -13.31 26.66 -7.59
N PRO A 246 -12.27 25.88 -7.25
CA PRO A 246 -12.42 24.46 -6.94
C PRO A 246 -13.48 24.23 -5.87
N PHE A 247 -14.05 23.03 -5.85
CA PHE A 247 -14.94 22.64 -4.77
C PHE A 247 -14.15 22.52 -3.45
N ALA A 248 -14.84 22.67 -2.33
CA ALA A 248 -14.23 22.52 -1.01
C ALA A 248 -15.10 21.66 -0.09
N LEU A 249 -14.44 20.77 0.65
CA LEU A 249 -15.09 20.07 1.76
C LEU A 249 -15.08 20.95 3.01
N THR A 250 -16.23 21.18 3.61
CA THR A 250 -16.40 21.96 4.84
C THR A 250 -16.90 21.07 5.97
N ASN A 251 -16.86 21.55 7.20
CA ASN A 251 -17.48 20.86 8.34
C ASN A 251 -19.02 20.73 8.24
N ARG A 252 -19.64 21.31 7.20
CA ARG A 252 -21.07 21.22 6.91
C ARG A 252 -21.40 20.39 5.67
N GLY A 253 -20.41 19.95 4.91
CA GLY A 253 -20.59 19.28 3.61
C GLY A 253 -19.80 19.95 2.49
N ILE A 254 -20.20 19.74 1.25
CA ILE A 254 -19.48 20.28 0.09
C ILE A 254 -19.96 21.68 -0.29
N LEU A 255 -19.00 22.54 -0.58
CA LEU A 255 -19.18 23.81 -1.25
C LEU A 255 -18.77 23.66 -2.72
N LEU A 256 -19.70 23.88 -3.63
CA LEU A 256 -19.53 23.80 -5.09
C LEU A 256 -20.05 25.08 -5.75
N HIS A 257 -19.38 25.52 -6.80
CA HIS A 257 -19.91 26.51 -7.73
C HIS A 257 -20.27 25.83 -9.06
N LEU A 258 -21.54 25.88 -9.42
CA LEU A 258 -22.09 25.25 -10.62
C LEU A 258 -22.69 26.32 -11.55
N PRO A 259 -22.57 26.17 -12.88
CA PRO A 259 -23.17 27.12 -13.80
C PRO A 259 -24.67 26.84 -13.86
N LEU A 260 -25.47 27.91 -13.88
CA LEU A 260 -26.89 27.78 -14.18
C LEU A 260 -27.06 27.74 -15.70
N ILE A 261 -27.35 26.56 -16.24
CA ILE A 261 -27.62 26.38 -17.67
C ILE A 261 -29.13 26.52 -17.89
N LEU A 262 -29.53 27.42 -18.79
CA LEU A 262 -30.93 27.57 -19.18
C LEU A 262 -31.30 26.46 -20.17
N TYR A 263 -32.16 25.56 -19.72
CA TYR A 263 -32.73 24.53 -20.59
C TYR A 263 -33.83 25.13 -21.48
N ASN A 264 -33.66 25.03 -22.80
CA ASN A 264 -34.69 25.41 -23.76
C ASN A 264 -35.39 24.15 -24.30
N ALA A 265 -36.67 23.97 -23.96
CA ALA A 265 -37.45 22.80 -24.35
C ALA A 265 -37.56 22.56 -25.88
N GLN A 266 -37.27 23.56 -26.73
CA GLN A 266 -37.28 23.43 -28.19
C GLN A 266 -35.90 23.25 -28.83
N ALA A 267 -34.83 23.66 -28.15
CA ALA A 267 -33.46 23.68 -28.69
C ALA A 267 -32.47 22.77 -27.92
N GLY A 268 -32.89 22.20 -26.79
CA GLY A 268 -32.03 21.44 -25.89
C GLY A 268 -31.27 22.33 -24.90
N TRP A 269 -30.19 21.78 -24.33
CA TRP A 269 -29.25 22.52 -23.51
C TRP A 269 -28.50 23.54 -24.37
N ALA A 270 -28.46 24.81 -23.94
CA ALA A 270 -27.72 25.87 -24.60
C ALA A 270 -26.24 25.86 -24.20
#